data_AF-A0A8T5J4I6-F1
#
_entry.id   AF-A0A8T5J4I6-F1
#
_cell.length_a   1.000
_cell.length_b   1.000
_cell.length_c   1.000
_cell.angle_alpha   90.00
_cell.angle_beta   90.00
_cell.angle_gamma   90.00
#
_symmetry.space_group_name_H-M   'P 1'
#
loop_
_entity.id
_entity.type
_entity.pdbx_description
1 polymer ?
#
loop_
_entity_poly.entity_id
_entity_poly.type
_entity_poly.pdbx_seq_one_letter_code
_entity_poly.pdbx_strand_id
1 'polypeptide(L)' 'EENPDFLKNGDVAIVKIKPIGNLVLESADKNPNMARFAIRDAGVTVAAGVCKSLVAKKL' A
#
# COMPACT_ATOMS: atom_id res chain seq x y z
N GLU A 1 -2.38 -0.58 -19.37
CA GLU A 1 -1.30 0.42 -19.52
C GLU A 1 -0.29 0.20 -18.42
N GLU A 2 1.02 0.27 -18.71
CA GLU A 2 2.05 -0.15 -17.74
C GLU A 2 2.31 0.89 -16.64
N ASN A 3 2.19 2.19 -16.94
CA ASN A 3 2.39 3.27 -15.97
C ASN A 3 1.36 4.40 -16.25
N PRO A 4 0.10 4.23 -15.83
CA PRO A 4 -0.90 5.27 -16.01
C PRO A 4 -0.57 6.51 -15.17
N ASP A 5 -0.92 7.70 -15.67
CA ASP A 5 -0.69 8.97 -14.97
C ASP A 5 -1.54 9.10 -13.69
N PHE A 6 -2.73 8.51 -13.67
CA PHE A 6 -3.64 8.50 -12.52
C PHE A 6 -4.48 7.22 -12.49
N LEU A 7 -5.02 6.93 -11.30
CA LEU A 7 -5.93 5.81 -11.06
C LEU A 7 -7.34 6.34 -10.77
N LYS A 8 -8.37 5.64 -11.24
CA LYS A 8 -9.78 5.92 -10.96
C LYS A 8 -10.39 4.84 -10.07
N ASN A 9 -11.58 5.11 -9.56
CA ASN A 9 -12.34 4.11 -8.80
C ASN A 9 -12.60 2.86 -9.65
N GLY A 10 -12.25 1.71 -9.08
CA GLY A 10 -12.35 0.40 -9.74
C GLY A 10 -11.03 -0.10 -10.32
N ASP A 11 -10.02 0.77 -10.47
CA ASP A 11 -8.72 0.37 -10.98
C ASP A 11 -7.94 -0.45 -9.94
N VAL A 12 -7.22 -1.45 -10.43
CA VAL A 12 -6.27 -2.24 -9.64
C VAL A 12 -4.87 -1.98 -10.16
N ALA A 13 -3.97 -1.59 -9.27
CA ALA A 13 -2.60 -1.23 -9.63
C ALA A 13 -1.58 -1.72 -8.60
N ILE A 14 -0.32 -1.86 -9.03
CA ILE A 14 0.83 -2.03 -8.14
C ILE A 14 1.46 -0.66 -7.96
N VAL A 15 1.52 -0.18 -6.72
CA VAL A 15 2.04 1.15 -6.39
C VAL A 15 3.22 1.06 -5.44
N LYS A 16 4.11 2.06 -5.50
CA LYS A 16 5.17 2.26 -4.51
C LYS A 16 4.71 3.34 -3.53
N ILE A 17 4.70 3.02 -2.25
CA ILE A 17 4.27 3.93 -1.19
C ILE A 17 5.46 4.25 -0.30
N LYS A 18 5.67 5.53 0.01
CA LYS A 18 6.63 6.00 1.01
C LYS A 18 5.86 6.56 2.22
N PRO A 19 5.86 5.86 3.37
CA PRO A 19 5.26 6.37 4.59
C PRO A 19 5.91 7.68 5.04
N ILE A 20 5.11 8.60 5.59
CA ILE A 20 5.61 9.87 6.15
C ILE A 20 6.32 9.63 7.49
N GLY A 21 5.76 8.73 8.31
CA GLY A 21 6.30 8.34 9.61
C GLY A 21 6.86 6.92 9.64
N ASN A 22 7.32 6.50 10.81
CA ASN A 22 7.70 5.12 11.04
C ASN A 22 6.46 4.23 10.96
N LEU A 23 6.48 3.25 10.05
CA LEU A 23 5.41 2.30 9.83
C LEU A 23 6.01 0.90 9.79
N VAL A 24 5.44 -0.01 10.57
CA VAL A 24 5.78 -1.43 10.53
C VAL A 24 4.79 -2.14 9.62
N LEU A 25 5.31 -2.92 8.68
CA LEU A 25 4.53 -3.70 7.74
C LEU A 25 5.29 -4.97 7.38
N GLU A 26 4.57 -6.00 6.92
CA GLU A 26 5.16 -7.23 6.41
C GLU A 26 4.61 -7.58 5.03
N SER A 27 5.34 -8.42 4.28
CA SER A 27 4.82 -8.97 3.03
C SER A 27 3.70 -9.99 3.33
N ALA A 28 2.73 -10.06 2.41
CA ALA A 28 1.60 -10.97 2.54
C ALA A 28 2.01 -12.45 2.66
N ASP A 29 3.10 -12.83 1.99
CA ASP A 29 3.64 -14.19 2.03
C ASP A 29 4.23 -14.55 3.40
N LYS A 30 4.72 -13.56 4.15
CA LYS A 30 5.33 -13.77 5.46
C LYS A 30 4.30 -13.69 6.59
N ASN A 31 3.47 -12.65 6.58
CA ASN A 31 2.44 -12.45 7.59
C ASN A 31 1.23 -11.73 6.98
N PRO A 32 0.20 -12.47 6.54
CA PRO A 32 -0.96 -11.88 5.89
C PRO A 32 -1.77 -10.97 6.82
N ASN A 33 -1.64 -11.12 8.14
CA ASN A 33 -2.32 -10.29 9.12
C ASN A 33 -1.69 -8.89 9.27
N MET A 34 -0.40 -8.73 8.93
CA MET A 34 0.29 -7.43 8.96
C MET A 34 0.59 -6.84 7.57
N ALA A 35 0.05 -7.44 6.52
CA ALA A 35 0.27 -7.00 5.14
C ALA A 35 -0.89 -6.18 4.55
N ARG A 36 -2.08 -6.24 5.15
CA ARG A 36 -3.29 -5.58 4.65
C ARG A 36 -3.46 -4.20 5.27
N PHE A 37 -3.85 -3.22 4.47
CA PHE A 37 -4.08 -1.86 4.94
C PHE A 37 -5.21 -1.18 4.15
N ALA A 38 -5.83 -0.18 4.79
CA ALA A 38 -6.81 0.69 4.15
C ALA A 38 -6.20 2.07 3.94
N ILE A 39 -6.45 2.67 2.77
CA ILE A 39 -6.08 4.06 2.46
C ILE A 39 -7.32 4.91 2.73
N ARG A 40 -7.14 5.94 3.55
CA ARG A 40 -8.23 6.84 3.97
C ARG A 40 -7.89 8.28 3.63
N ASP A 41 -8.88 9.02 3.17
CA ASP A 41 -8.82 10.46 2.97
C ASP A 41 -10.14 11.08 3.43
N ALA A 42 -10.08 12.23 4.11
CA ALA A 42 -11.25 12.93 4.66
C ALA A 42 -12.27 12.04 5.41
N GLY A 43 -11.79 11.02 6.14
CA GLY A 43 -12.63 10.10 6.93
C GLY A 43 -13.21 8.90 6.16
N VAL A 44 -13.07 8.86 4.84
CA VAL A 44 -13.59 7.80 3.96
C VAL A 44 -12.48 6.87 3.52
N THR A 45 -12.78 5.57 3.35
CA THR A 45 -11.85 4.62 2.72
C THR A 45 -11.87 4.82 1.22
N VAL A 46 -10.74 5.22 0.63
CA VAL A 46 -10.60 5.47 -0.80
C VAL A 46 -9.97 4.29 -1.55
N ALA A 47 -9.22 3.44 -0.86
CA ALA A 47 -8.66 2.21 -1.42
C ALA A 47 -8.30 1.19 -0.33
N ALA A 48 -8.06 -0.05 -0.74
CA ALA A 48 -7.53 -1.11 0.11
C ALA A 48 -6.33 -1.76 -0.58
N GLY A 49 -5.34 -2.18 0.21
CA GLY A 49 -4.07 -2.67 -0.30
C GLY A 49 -3.52 -3.86 0.46
N VAL A 50 -2.66 -4.60 -0.22
CA VAL A 50 -1.88 -5.71 0.31
C VAL A 50 -0.41 -5.47 -0.03
N CYS A 51 0.47 -5.55 0.95
CA CYS A 51 1.90 -5.38 0.77
C CYS A 51 2.52 -6.60 0.08
N LYS A 52 3.04 -6.39 -1.13
CA LYS A 52 3.81 -7.38 -1.89
C LYS A 52 5.29 -7.38 -1.49
N SER A 53 5.90 -6.21 -1.38
CA SER A 53 7.31 -6.06 -1.01
C SER A 53 7.53 -4.77 -0.24
N LEU A 54 8.60 -4.73 0.56
CA LEU A 54 9.00 -3.57 1.34
C LEU A 54 10.52 -3.41 1.35
N VAL A 55 10.97 -2.18 1.50
CA VAL A 55 12.38 -1.86 1.73
C VAL A 55 12.54 -1.53 3.20
N ALA A 56 13.32 -2.33 3.92
CA ALA A 56 13.55 -2.10 5.34
C ALA A 56 14.27 -0.75 5.56
N LYS A 57 13.80 0.02 6.54
CA LYS A 57 14.47 1.24 6.96
C LYS A 57 15.87 0.89 7.46
N LYS A 58 16.90 1.51 6.88
CA LYS A 58 18.26 1.42 7.42
C LYS A 58 18.29 2.15 8.76
N LEU A 59 18.78 1.46 9.79
CA LEU A 59 18.98 1.99 11.14
C LEU A 59 20.25 2.84 11.19
#